data_AF-A0A830C7V3-F1
#
_entry.id   AF-A0A830C7V3-F1
#
_cell.length_a   1.000
_cell.length_b   1.000
_cell.length_c   1.000
_cell.angle_alpha   90.00
_cell.angle_beta   90.00
_cell.angle_gamma   90.00
#
_symmetry.space_group_name_H-M   'P 1'
#
loop_
_entity.id
_entity.type
_entity.pdbx_description
1 polymer ?
#
loop_
_entity_poly.entity_id
_entity_poly.type
_entity_poly.pdbx_seq_one_letter_code
_entity_poly.pdbx_strand_id
1 'polypeptide(L)'
;PLLIYSGTKSCFICPYHGWTYGLDGALVKATRTSGIKKFKLNEMGLVPLKVAIWWPFALISFKGVLPNKHVDTENVSNEWLGSAAEILSINRIDTSLDYVCRRVYTLDCNWKAFCDNYLDGGYHVPYAHKGLASGLQLDSYSTKMYEKVSIQSCASSTNDREEEYARLGSKALYAFIYPNFMINRYGPWMDTNLVLLLGPREFQVIFDYFLDASVVDNDSFIRKSLKDSEKMQEEDLILCKVVQQGLESPA
;
A
#
# COMPACT_ATOMS: atom_id res chain seq x y z
N PRO A 1 25.39 0.90 2.38
CA PRO A 1 24.24 1.21 1.48
C PRO A 1 24.69 2.18 0.40
N LEU A 2 24.11 2.10 -0.81
CA LEU A 2 24.42 3.04 -1.89
C LEU A 2 23.65 4.36 -1.74
N LEU A 3 22.41 4.28 -1.25
CA LEU A 3 21.52 5.41 -0.96
C LEU A 3 20.80 5.15 0.36
N ILE A 4 20.40 6.22 1.04
CA ILE A 4 19.70 6.17 2.35
C ILE A 4 18.45 7.06 2.34
N TYR A 5 18.36 8.04 1.42
CA TYR A 5 17.25 9.00 1.33
C TYR A 5 16.83 9.22 -0.13
N SER A 6 15.61 9.70 -0.31
CA SER A 6 15.07 10.14 -1.60
C SER A 6 15.74 11.44 -2.08
N GLY A 7 15.86 11.61 -3.39
CA GLY A 7 16.41 12.83 -3.99
C GLY A 7 16.74 12.66 -5.47
N THR A 8 17.46 13.63 -6.03
CA THR A 8 17.85 13.65 -7.45
C THR A 8 19.36 13.63 -7.61
N LYS A 9 19.87 12.74 -8.45
CA LYS A 9 21.29 12.59 -8.82
C LYS A 9 21.40 12.17 -10.28
N SER A 10 22.53 12.44 -10.91
CA SER A 10 22.85 11.97 -12.28
C SER A 10 23.54 10.61 -12.31
N CYS A 11 24.02 10.10 -11.17
CA CYS A 11 24.63 8.79 -11.00
C CYS A 11 24.60 8.36 -9.53
N PHE A 12 24.86 7.08 -9.25
CA PHE A 12 25.02 6.57 -7.90
C PHE A 12 26.51 6.40 -7.57
N ILE A 13 26.96 6.92 -6.43
CA ILE A 13 28.35 6.82 -5.99
C ILE A 13 28.40 6.08 -4.66
N CYS A 14 29.10 4.94 -4.63
CA CYS A 14 29.31 4.16 -3.42
C CYS A 14 30.15 4.97 -2.42
N PRO A 15 29.63 5.25 -1.22
CA PRO A 15 30.31 6.09 -0.24
C PRO A 15 31.57 5.45 0.35
N TYR A 16 31.77 4.14 0.16
CA TYR A 16 32.92 3.43 0.71
C TYR A 16 34.19 3.62 -0.13
N HIS A 17 34.10 3.34 -1.44
CA HIS A 17 35.29 3.33 -2.31
C HIS A 17 35.11 4.12 -3.61
N GLY A 18 34.02 4.89 -3.75
CA GLY A 18 33.80 5.75 -4.91
C GLY A 18 33.48 5.02 -6.21
N TRP A 19 33.00 3.77 -6.16
CA TRP A 19 32.45 3.11 -7.33
C TRP A 19 31.23 3.89 -7.83
N THR A 20 31.20 4.18 -9.13
CA THR A 20 30.17 5.01 -9.76
C THR A 20 29.33 4.14 -10.68
N TYR A 21 28.01 4.19 -10.49
CA TYR A 21 27.03 3.47 -11.29
C TYR A 21 26.14 4.46 -12.04
N GLY A 22 25.76 4.11 -13.26
CA GLY A 22 24.73 4.82 -14.03
C GLY A 22 23.35 4.66 -13.38
N LEU A 23 22.37 5.42 -13.86
CA LEU A 23 20.97 5.30 -13.40
C LEU A 23 20.31 3.98 -13.85
N ASP A 24 20.89 3.31 -14.84
CA ASP A 24 20.55 1.96 -15.29
C ASP A 24 21.17 0.85 -14.42
N GLY A 25 21.98 1.23 -13.42
CA GLY A 25 22.68 0.30 -12.54
C GLY A 25 24.01 -0.22 -13.07
N ALA A 26 24.40 0.12 -14.31
CA ALA A 26 25.68 -0.32 -14.86
C ALA A 26 26.86 0.33 -14.12
N LEU A 27 27.91 -0.45 -13.82
CA LEU A 27 29.13 0.09 -13.21
C LEU A 27 29.92 0.90 -14.26
N VAL A 28 29.95 2.22 -14.08
CA VAL A 28 30.64 3.16 -14.98
C VAL A 28 32.12 3.29 -14.61
N LYS A 29 32.43 3.31 -13.30
CA LYS A 29 33.80 3.52 -12.82
C LYS A 29 34.04 2.77 -11.52
N ALA A 30 35.17 2.06 -11.46
CA ALA A 30 35.73 1.51 -10.23
C ALA A 30 37.19 1.98 -10.07
N THR A 31 37.56 2.41 -8.87
CA THR A 31 38.90 2.93 -8.59
C THR A 31 39.90 1.81 -8.35
N ARG A 32 41.17 2.01 -8.76
CA ARG A 32 42.30 1.12 -8.44
C ARG A 32 42.08 -0.35 -8.85
N THR A 33 41.43 -0.59 -9.99
CA THR A 33 41.18 -1.94 -10.51
C THR A 33 42.39 -2.57 -11.21
N SER A 34 43.44 -1.78 -11.49
CA SER A 34 44.69 -2.27 -12.08
C SER A 34 45.32 -3.36 -11.21
N GLY A 35 45.70 -4.48 -11.82
CA GLY A 35 46.28 -5.64 -11.14
C GLY A 35 45.25 -6.66 -10.61
N ILE A 36 43.95 -6.36 -10.63
CA ILE A 36 42.90 -7.33 -10.28
C ILE A 36 42.71 -8.29 -11.46
N LYS A 37 43.06 -9.56 -11.28
CA LYS A 37 42.93 -10.58 -12.33
C LYS A 37 41.45 -10.78 -12.70
N LYS A 38 41.16 -10.79 -14.00
CA LYS A 38 39.83 -11.04 -14.59
C LYS A 38 38.72 -10.07 -14.11
N PHE A 39 39.07 -8.85 -13.70
CA PHE A 39 38.05 -7.84 -13.38
C PHE A 39 37.33 -7.36 -14.64
N LYS A 40 36.00 -7.44 -14.63
CA LYS A 40 35.14 -7.01 -15.73
C LYS A 40 34.06 -6.08 -15.20
N LEU A 41 34.08 -4.82 -15.65
CA LEU A 41 33.14 -3.78 -15.22
C LEU A 41 31.68 -4.18 -15.45
N ASN A 42 31.38 -4.77 -16.61
CA ASN A 42 30.04 -5.17 -17.02
C ASN A 42 29.47 -6.34 -16.21
N GLU A 43 30.28 -7.05 -15.42
CA GLU A 43 29.82 -8.12 -14.52
C GLU A 43 29.56 -7.61 -13.09
N MET A 44 29.84 -6.33 -12.82
CA MET A 44 29.82 -5.73 -11.48
C MET A 44 28.76 -4.62 -11.32
N GLY A 45 27.72 -4.65 -12.16
CA GLY A 45 26.58 -3.74 -12.06
C GLY A 45 25.72 -4.00 -10.82
N LEU A 46 24.80 -3.07 -10.54
CA LEU A 46 23.78 -3.27 -9.53
C LEU A 46 22.85 -4.42 -9.93
N VAL A 47 22.37 -5.15 -8.92
CA VAL A 47 21.41 -6.24 -9.14
C VAL A 47 20.04 -5.61 -9.46
N PRO A 48 19.48 -5.83 -10.66
CA PRO A 48 18.19 -5.25 -11.02
C PRO A 48 17.05 -5.97 -10.30
N LEU A 49 16.01 -5.21 -9.95
CA LEU A 49 14.73 -5.74 -9.49
C LEU A 49 13.67 -5.50 -10.55
N LYS A 50 12.66 -6.37 -10.61
CA LYS A 50 11.51 -6.10 -11.47
C LYS A 50 10.65 -5.01 -10.87
N VAL A 51 10.32 -4.01 -11.68
CA VAL A 51 9.46 -2.89 -11.28
C VAL A 51 8.34 -2.71 -12.29
N ALA A 52 7.14 -2.43 -11.82
CA ALA A 52 6.09 -1.82 -12.63
C ALA A 52 5.51 -0.59 -11.94
N ILE A 53 4.89 0.25 -12.74
CA ILE A 53 4.12 1.39 -12.25
C ILE A 53 2.66 0.97 -12.31
N TRP A 54 2.02 0.96 -11.15
CA TRP A 54 0.57 0.93 -11.05
C TRP A 54 0.16 2.05 -10.13
N TRP A 55 -0.39 3.10 -10.74
CA TRP A 55 -0.70 4.38 -10.13
C TRP A 55 -1.03 4.39 -8.63
N PRO A 56 -0.52 5.36 -7.84
CA PRO A 56 0.76 6.07 -7.94
C PRO A 56 1.94 5.19 -7.43
N PHE A 57 1.74 3.87 -7.36
CA PHE A 57 2.65 2.94 -6.73
C PHE A 57 3.70 2.40 -7.70
N ALA A 58 4.92 2.26 -7.18
CA ALA A 58 5.95 1.43 -7.78
C ALA A 58 5.85 0.02 -7.16
N LEU A 59 5.46 -0.95 -7.97
CA LEU A 59 5.39 -2.36 -7.59
C LEU A 59 6.75 -3.01 -7.81
N ILE A 60 7.29 -3.64 -6.78
CA ILE A 60 8.62 -4.28 -6.83
C ILE A 60 8.46 -5.78 -6.62
N SER A 61 9.07 -6.58 -7.50
CA SER A 61 9.11 -8.04 -7.35
C SER A 61 10.54 -8.53 -7.15
N PHE A 62 10.74 -9.28 -6.06
CA PHE A 62 11.98 -9.98 -5.74
C PHE A 62 12.05 -11.37 -6.38
N LYS A 63 11.01 -11.80 -7.10
CA LYS A 63 10.97 -13.13 -7.74
C LYS A 63 11.85 -13.15 -8.98
N GLY A 64 12.71 -14.16 -9.08
CA GLY A 64 13.53 -14.39 -10.28
C GLY A 64 14.66 -13.39 -10.47
N VAL A 65 15.14 -12.75 -9.39
CA VAL A 65 16.34 -11.90 -9.40
C VAL A 65 17.55 -12.77 -9.75
N LEU A 66 17.95 -12.73 -11.03
CA LEU A 66 19.18 -13.33 -11.55
C LEU A 66 20.07 -12.20 -12.08
N PRO A 67 21.39 -12.21 -11.78
CA PRO A 67 22.31 -11.28 -12.41
C PRO A 67 22.22 -11.35 -13.94
N ASN A 68 22.19 -10.20 -14.61
CA ASN A 68 22.34 -10.06 -16.07
C ASN A 68 21.20 -10.58 -16.98
N LYS A 69 19.93 -10.56 -16.55
CA LYS A 69 18.78 -10.78 -17.46
C LYS A 69 17.93 -9.52 -17.62
N HIS A 70 17.48 -9.30 -18.85
CA HIS A 70 16.51 -8.25 -19.18
C HIS A 70 15.23 -8.50 -18.38
N VAL A 71 14.78 -7.46 -17.67
CA VAL A 71 13.56 -7.49 -16.87
C VAL A 71 12.40 -7.15 -17.80
N ASP A 72 11.47 -8.10 -17.96
CA ASP A 72 10.16 -7.80 -18.54
C ASP A 72 9.30 -7.11 -17.48
N THR A 73 8.99 -5.83 -17.73
CA THR A 73 8.20 -4.95 -16.85
C THR A 73 6.70 -5.00 -17.16
N GLU A 74 6.29 -5.53 -18.32
CA GLU A 74 4.90 -5.47 -18.78
C GLU A 74 3.96 -6.41 -18.00
N ASN A 75 4.52 -7.42 -17.33
CA ASN A 75 3.75 -8.44 -16.61
C ASN A 75 3.56 -8.19 -15.11
N VAL A 76 4.26 -7.25 -14.48
CA VAL A 76 4.26 -7.14 -13.00
C VAL A 76 2.92 -6.62 -12.47
N SER A 77 2.23 -5.71 -13.16
CA SER A 77 0.89 -5.26 -12.75
C SER A 77 -0.14 -6.41 -12.82
N ASN A 78 -0.11 -7.19 -13.91
CA ASN A 78 -0.95 -8.38 -14.07
C ASN A 78 -0.63 -9.46 -13.03
N GLU A 79 0.65 -9.64 -12.65
CA GLU A 79 1.05 -10.57 -11.58
C GLU A 79 0.49 -10.20 -10.21
N TRP A 80 0.22 -8.92 -9.97
CA TRP A 80 -0.27 -8.39 -8.69
C TRP A 80 -1.79 -8.30 -8.64
N LEU A 81 -2.40 -7.70 -9.66
CA LEU A 81 -3.84 -7.40 -9.66
C LEU A 81 -4.65 -8.43 -10.43
N GLY A 82 -4.06 -9.12 -11.40
CA GLY A 82 -4.76 -10.08 -12.25
C GLY A 82 -6.03 -9.50 -12.85
N SER A 83 -7.11 -10.27 -12.80
CA SER A 83 -8.43 -9.84 -13.30
C SER A 83 -9.11 -8.77 -12.43
N ALA A 84 -8.58 -8.50 -11.23
CA ALA A 84 -9.10 -7.43 -10.36
C ALA A 84 -8.75 -6.01 -10.85
N ALA A 85 -7.80 -5.86 -11.78
CA ALA A 85 -7.43 -4.53 -12.29
C ALA A 85 -8.62 -3.77 -12.91
N GLU A 86 -9.51 -4.49 -13.61
CA GLU A 86 -10.68 -3.89 -14.27
C GLU A 86 -11.66 -3.31 -13.25
N ILE A 87 -11.99 -4.07 -12.21
CA ILE A 87 -12.94 -3.62 -11.18
C ILE A 87 -12.37 -2.47 -10.35
N LEU A 88 -11.06 -2.43 -10.07
CA LEU A 88 -10.43 -1.28 -9.42
C LEU A 88 -10.53 -0.01 -10.30
N SER A 89 -10.30 -0.15 -11.60
CA SER A 89 -10.44 0.94 -12.58
C SER A 89 -11.88 1.45 -12.67
N ILE A 90 -12.88 0.56 -12.75
CA ILE A 90 -14.31 0.93 -12.77
C ILE A 90 -14.71 1.74 -11.53
N ASN A 91 -14.07 1.48 -10.38
CA ASN A 91 -14.32 2.21 -9.14
C ASN A 91 -13.42 3.46 -8.97
N ARG A 92 -12.81 3.94 -10.06
CA ARG A 92 -11.98 5.16 -10.14
C ARG A 92 -10.79 5.16 -9.18
N ILE A 93 -10.16 3.99 -9.03
CA ILE A 93 -8.87 3.88 -8.35
C ILE A 93 -7.81 4.10 -9.44
N ASP A 94 -7.60 5.36 -9.79
CA ASP A 94 -6.80 5.78 -10.94
C ASP A 94 -6.17 7.18 -10.74
N THR A 95 -5.54 7.68 -11.81
CA THR A 95 -4.78 8.95 -11.87
C THR A 95 -5.57 10.21 -11.60
N SER A 96 -6.89 10.14 -11.47
CA SER A 96 -7.75 11.30 -11.18
C SER A 96 -7.76 11.73 -9.71
N LEU A 97 -7.18 10.94 -8.80
CA LEU A 97 -7.15 11.25 -7.38
C LEU A 97 -5.90 12.06 -6.99
N ASP A 98 -6.10 13.09 -6.19
CA ASP A 98 -5.04 13.95 -5.64
C ASP A 98 -4.53 13.41 -4.31
N TYR A 99 -3.20 13.40 -4.14
CA TYR A 99 -2.58 12.99 -2.89
C TYR A 99 -2.77 14.05 -1.80
N VAL A 100 -3.20 13.61 -0.62
CA VAL A 100 -3.43 14.47 0.54
C VAL A 100 -2.22 14.44 1.47
N CYS A 101 -1.95 13.28 2.07
CA CYS A 101 -0.88 13.11 3.04
C CYS A 101 -0.61 11.64 3.35
N ARG A 102 0.50 11.41 4.06
CA ARG A 102 0.90 10.12 4.61
C ARG A 102 0.75 10.11 6.12
N ARG A 103 0.36 8.97 6.68
CA ARG A 103 0.46 8.62 8.11
C ARG A 103 1.16 7.28 8.24
N VAL A 104 1.91 7.10 9.32
CA VAL A 104 2.62 5.85 9.60
C VAL A 104 2.31 5.44 11.02
N TYR A 105 1.87 4.20 11.19
CA TYR A 105 1.57 3.62 12.50
C TYR A 105 2.47 2.40 12.71
N THR A 106 3.00 2.24 13.92
CA THR A 106 3.74 1.04 14.32
C THR A 106 2.83 0.18 15.19
N LEU A 107 2.75 -1.10 14.87
CA LEU A 107 1.94 -2.08 15.60
C LEU A 107 2.82 -3.14 16.24
N ASP A 108 2.50 -3.48 17.48
CA ASP A 108 3.07 -4.61 18.23
C ASP A 108 2.14 -5.83 18.14
N CYS A 109 1.95 -6.32 16.92
CA CYS A 109 1.35 -7.61 16.66
C CYS A 109 1.92 -8.23 15.39
N ASN A 110 1.60 -9.51 15.15
CA ASN A 110 1.90 -10.10 13.87
C ASN A 110 1.05 -9.45 12.77
N TRP A 111 1.70 -9.06 11.67
CA TRP A 111 1.05 -8.40 10.53
C TRP A 111 -0.17 -9.16 9.97
N LYS A 112 -0.18 -10.50 10.09
CA LYS A 112 -1.31 -11.31 9.64
C LYS A 112 -2.57 -11.03 10.45
N ALA A 113 -2.46 -10.77 11.75
CA ALA A 113 -3.61 -10.43 12.59
C ALA A 113 -4.27 -9.11 12.12
N PHE A 114 -3.48 -8.15 11.64
CA PHE A 114 -3.99 -6.92 11.04
C PHE A 114 -4.66 -7.17 9.68
N CYS A 115 -4.09 -8.05 8.86
CA CYS A 115 -4.74 -8.46 7.62
C CYS A 115 -6.05 -9.23 7.88
N ASP A 116 -6.08 -10.11 8.88
CA ASP A 116 -7.27 -10.87 9.28
C ASP A 116 -8.37 -9.92 9.79
N ASN A 117 -8.02 -8.90 10.58
CA ASN A 117 -8.93 -7.83 10.99
C ASN A 117 -9.57 -7.14 9.78
N TYR A 118 -8.77 -6.82 8.75
CA TYR A 118 -9.26 -6.22 7.51
C TYR A 118 -10.14 -7.16 6.67
N LEU A 119 -9.91 -8.47 6.75
CA LEU A 119 -10.50 -9.49 5.88
C LEU A 119 -11.72 -10.21 6.50
N ASP A 120 -12.19 -9.79 7.67
CA ASP A 120 -13.24 -10.48 8.42
C ASP A 120 -14.67 -10.30 7.87
N GLY A 121 -14.81 -9.65 6.71
CA GLY A 121 -16.12 -9.42 6.09
C GLY A 121 -16.96 -8.36 6.81
N GLY A 122 -16.34 -7.49 7.59
CA GLY A 122 -17.04 -6.45 8.36
C GLY A 122 -17.62 -6.96 9.68
N TYR A 123 -17.16 -8.12 10.17
CA TYR A 123 -17.71 -8.77 11.37
C TYR A 123 -17.48 -7.93 12.64
N HIS A 124 -16.30 -7.32 12.78
CA HIS A 124 -15.99 -6.42 13.91
C HIS A 124 -16.65 -5.03 13.78
N VAL A 125 -16.96 -4.57 12.56
CA VAL A 125 -17.37 -3.18 12.25
C VAL A 125 -18.54 -2.68 13.12
N PRO A 126 -19.69 -3.38 13.25
CA PRO A 126 -20.80 -2.88 14.08
C PRO A 126 -20.47 -2.74 15.57
N TYR A 127 -19.48 -3.47 16.07
CA TYR A 127 -19.07 -3.41 17.49
C TYR A 127 -17.96 -2.39 17.73
N ALA A 128 -16.94 -2.39 16.88
CA ALA A 128 -15.74 -1.58 17.03
C ALA A 128 -15.87 -0.18 16.43
N HIS A 129 -16.42 -0.08 15.22
CA HIS A 129 -16.45 1.16 14.43
C HIS A 129 -17.86 1.74 14.33
N LYS A 130 -18.46 2.11 15.46
CA LYS A 130 -19.84 2.62 15.50
C LYS A 130 -20.10 3.77 14.51
N GLY A 131 -19.10 4.63 14.29
CA GLY A 131 -19.19 5.74 13.33
C GLY A 131 -19.22 5.29 11.86
N LEU A 132 -18.44 4.27 11.49
CA LEU A 132 -18.49 3.69 10.15
C LEU A 132 -19.80 2.90 9.98
N ALA A 133 -20.14 2.06 10.97
CA ALA A 133 -21.29 1.18 10.92
C ALA A 133 -22.61 1.94 10.69
N SER A 134 -22.78 3.14 11.26
CA SER A 134 -23.97 3.97 11.02
C SER A 134 -24.15 4.39 9.57
N GLY A 135 -23.07 4.48 8.80
CA GLY A 135 -23.06 4.89 7.40
C GLY A 135 -23.13 3.72 6.38
N LEU A 136 -23.22 2.47 6.85
CA LEU A 136 -23.20 1.28 5.99
C LEU A 136 -24.47 0.44 6.11
N GLN A 137 -24.90 -0.16 5.00
CA GLN A 137 -25.93 -1.20 4.97
C GLN A 137 -25.26 -2.56 5.10
N LEU A 138 -24.99 -3.02 6.34
CA LEU A 138 -24.18 -4.22 6.59
C LEU A 138 -24.75 -5.50 5.92
N ASP A 139 -26.08 -5.60 5.77
CA ASP A 139 -26.71 -6.73 5.07
C ASP A 139 -26.39 -6.79 3.57
N SER A 140 -25.87 -5.69 2.98
CA SER A 140 -25.40 -5.62 1.60
C SER A 140 -23.93 -6.01 1.43
N TYR A 141 -23.23 -6.31 2.52
CA TYR A 141 -21.81 -6.63 2.48
C TYR A 141 -21.54 -7.87 1.63
N SER A 142 -20.56 -7.79 0.75
CA SER A 142 -20.19 -8.89 -0.14
C SER A 142 -18.70 -8.94 -0.35
N THR A 143 -18.16 -10.16 -0.49
CA THR A 143 -16.75 -10.40 -0.78
C THR A 143 -16.62 -11.21 -2.06
N LYS A 144 -15.75 -10.76 -2.96
CA LYS A 144 -15.37 -11.46 -4.19
C LYS A 144 -13.88 -11.73 -4.19
N MET A 145 -13.52 -12.98 -4.44
CA MET A 145 -12.13 -13.40 -4.55
C MET A 145 -11.69 -13.43 -6.01
N TYR A 146 -10.52 -12.87 -6.24
CA TYR A 146 -9.74 -12.95 -7.47
C TYR A 146 -8.44 -13.70 -7.16
N GLU A 147 -7.47 -13.71 -8.08
CA GLU A 147 -6.27 -14.55 -7.99
C GLU A 147 -5.45 -14.25 -6.74
N LYS A 148 -5.11 -12.98 -6.52
CA LYS A 148 -4.38 -12.50 -5.33
C LYS A 148 -5.09 -11.35 -4.63
N VAL A 149 -6.31 -11.04 -5.06
CA VAL A 149 -7.05 -9.88 -4.60
C VAL A 149 -8.38 -10.33 -4.00
N SER A 150 -8.69 -9.86 -2.80
CA SER A 150 -10.03 -9.91 -2.23
C SER A 150 -10.67 -8.54 -2.37
N ILE A 151 -11.87 -8.46 -2.95
CA ILE A 151 -12.64 -7.22 -3.01
C ILE A 151 -13.90 -7.39 -2.19
N GLN A 152 -13.98 -6.58 -1.15
CA GLN A 152 -15.14 -6.47 -0.28
C GLN A 152 -15.90 -5.19 -0.65
N SER A 153 -17.22 -5.22 -0.56
CA SER A 153 -18.00 -4.02 -0.82
C SER A 153 -19.31 -3.98 -0.05
N CYS A 154 -19.73 -2.78 0.31
CA CYS A 154 -20.93 -2.53 1.11
C CYS A 154 -21.61 -1.24 0.60
N ALA A 155 -22.93 -1.27 0.43
CA ALA A 155 -23.70 -0.07 0.11
C ALA A 155 -23.72 0.87 1.32
N SER A 156 -23.73 2.19 1.07
CA SER A 156 -23.91 3.15 2.14
C SER A 156 -25.39 3.28 2.52
N SER A 157 -25.67 3.50 3.80
CA SER A 157 -27.03 3.75 4.31
C SER A 157 -27.53 5.16 3.99
N THR A 158 -26.65 6.06 3.56
CA THR A 158 -27.02 7.45 3.24
C THR A 158 -27.79 7.51 1.92
N ASN A 159 -29.09 7.81 2.01
CA ASN A 159 -29.89 8.37 0.90
C ASN A 159 -29.71 9.91 0.80
N ASP A 160 -28.81 10.49 1.60
CA ASP A 160 -28.86 11.91 1.93
C ASP A 160 -28.14 12.77 0.91
N ARG A 161 -28.97 13.41 0.09
CA ARG A 161 -28.73 14.63 -0.67
C ARG A 161 -28.45 15.86 0.24
N GLU A 162 -28.26 15.69 1.55
CA GLU A 162 -28.19 16.79 2.53
C GLU A 162 -26.76 17.24 2.90
N GLU A 163 -25.74 16.38 2.79
CA GLU A 163 -24.33 16.81 2.81
C GLU A 163 -23.79 16.68 1.38
N GLU A 164 -23.56 17.82 0.72
CA GLU A 164 -23.09 17.91 -0.68
C GLU A 164 -21.80 17.10 -0.95
N TYR A 165 -21.09 16.69 0.12
CA TYR A 165 -19.85 15.88 0.08
C TYR A 165 -19.79 14.82 1.20
N ALA A 166 -20.68 13.83 1.18
CA ALA A 166 -20.60 12.69 2.10
C ALA A 166 -19.36 11.80 1.82
N ARG A 167 -18.51 11.59 2.84
CA ARG A 167 -17.26 10.79 2.73
C ARG A 167 -17.49 9.39 2.15
N LEU A 168 -18.56 8.70 2.56
CA LEU A 168 -18.83 7.31 2.14
C LEU A 168 -19.35 7.18 0.71
N GLY A 169 -19.97 8.23 0.17
CA GLY A 169 -20.67 8.18 -1.11
C GLY A 169 -21.76 7.10 -1.13
N SER A 170 -22.03 6.52 -2.30
CA SER A 170 -23.07 5.48 -2.47
C SER A 170 -22.62 4.07 -2.06
N LYS A 171 -21.31 3.83 -2.03
CA LYS A 171 -20.72 2.50 -1.83
C LYS A 171 -19.30 2.61 -1.29
N ALA A 172 -18.97 1.75 -0.33
CA ALA A 172 -17.61 1.49 0.11
C ALA A 172 -17.04 0.26 -0.61
N LEU A 173 -15.78 0.34 -1.03
CA LEU A 173 -15.03 -0.75 -1.63
C LEU A 173 -13.70 -0.92 -0.90
N TYR A 174 -13.39 -2.15 -0.52
CA TYR A 174 -12.17 -2.53 0.19
C TYR A 174 -11.46 -3.60 -0.62
N ALA A 175 -10.25 -3.32 -1.11
CA ALA A 175 -9.43 -4.30 -1.80
C ALA A 175 -8.26 -4.71 -0.91
N PHE A 176 -8.03 -6.00 -0.75
CA PHE A 176 -6.81 -6.56 -0.19
C PHE A 176 -6.03 -7.23 -1.31
N ILE A 177 -4.80 -6.77 -1.56
CA ILE A 177 -3.87 -7.32 -2.54
C ILE A 177 -2.80 -8.07 -1.76
N TYR A 178 -2.75 -9.39 -1.93
CA TYR A 178 -1.76 -10.23 -1.27
C TYR A 178 -0.34 -9.83 -1.71
N PRO A 179 0.62 -9.72 -0.77
CA PRO A 179 0.50 -10.16 0.62
C PRO A 179 0.00 -9.12 1.61
N ASN A 180 0.14 -7.84 1.35
CA ASN A 180 0.28 -6.86 2.44
C ASN A 180 -0.15 -5.44 2.06
N PHE A 181 -1.01 -5.31 1.05
CA PHE A 181 -1.47 -4.01 0.55
C PHE A 181 -2.99 -3.93 0.53
N MET A 182 -3.55 -2.85 1.06
CA MET A 182 -4.99 -2.61 1.09
C MET A 182 -5.34 -1.29 0.40
N ILE A 183 -6.56 -1.21 -0.12
CA ILE A 183 -7.13 0.01 -0.71
C ILE A 183 -8.57 0.14 -0.24
N ASN A 184 -8.89 1.29 0.34
CA ASN A 184 -10.21 1.64 0.80
C ASN A 184 -10.73 2.81 -0.04
N ARG A 185 -11.81 2.59 -0.77
CA ARG A 185 -12.48 3.62 -1.58
C ARG A 185 -13.84 3.93 -0.99
N TYR A 186 -14.05 5.19 -0.62
CA TYR A 186 -15.28 5.73 -0.05
C TYR A 186 -15.68 6.98 -0.83
N GLY A 187 -16.77 6.98 -1.60
CA GLY A 187 -17.23 8.19 -2.31
C GLY A 187 -16.08 8.99 -2.95
N PRO A 188 -15.80 10.24 -2.54
CA PRO A 188 -14.66 11.04 -3.00
C PRO A 188 -13.32 10.79 -2.25
N TRP A 189 -13.31 10.06 -1.14
CA TRP A 189 -12.12 9.74 -0.33
C TRP A 189 -11.51 8.37 -0.65
N MET A 190 -10.19 8.25 -0.58
CA MET A 190 -9.50 6.96 -0.69
C MET A 190 -8.31 6.92 0.25
N ASP A 191 -8.04 5.75 0.81
CA ASP A 191 -6.78 5.47 1.50
C ASP A 191 -6.19 4.11 1.10
N THR A 192 -4.87 4.00 1.22
CA THR A 192 -4.16 2.74 0.99
C THR A 192 -3.29 2.38 2.17
N ASN A 193 -3.19 1.08 2.48
CA ASN A 193 -2.49 0.60 3.67
C ASN A 193 -1.39 -0.36 3.22
N LEU A 194 -0.12 0.06 3.33
CA LEU A 194 1.03 -0.78 3.02
C LEU A 194 1.69 -1.26 4.32
N VAL A 195 1.66 -2.57 4.53
CA VAL A 195 2.26 -3.22 5.70
C VAL A 195 3.73 -3.55 5.44
N LEU A 196 4.64 -2.98 6.23
CA LEU A 196 6.08 -3.21 6.21
C LEU A 196 6.55 -3.94 7.47
N LEU A 197 7.07 -5.15 7.29
CA LEU A 197 7.49 -6.01 8.39
C LEU A 197 8.76 -5.47 9.06
N LEU A 198 8.74 -5.28 10.37
CA LEU A 198 9.92 -4.95 11.18
C LEU A 198 10.41 -6.18 11.97
N GLY A 199 9.50 -7.11 12.28
CA GLY A 199 9.80 -8.39 12.91
C GLY A 199 8.57 -9.31 12.94
N PRO A 200 8.67 -10.47 13.62
CA PRO A 200 7.54 -11.40 13.75
C PRO A 200 6.33 -10.84 14.48
N ARG A 201 6.53 -9.78 15.26
CA ARG A 201 5.54 -9.14 16.15
C ARG A 201 5.49 -7.63 16.02
N GLU A 202 6.21 -7.08 15.05
CA GLU A 202 6.27 -5.65 14.86
C GLU A 202 6.22 -5.35 13.37
N PHE A 203 5.37 -4.42 13.00
CA PHE A 203 5.32 -3.91 11.64
C PHE A 203 4.91 -2.45 11.63
N GLN A 204 5.20 -1.77 10.53
CA GLN A 204 4.66 -0.45 10.24
C GLN A 204 3.58 -0.58 9.17
N VAL A 205 2.49 0.16 9.33
CA VAL A 205 1.53 0.36 8.25
C VAL A 205 1.60 1.80 7.79
N ILE A 206 1.83 1.96 6.48
CA ILE A 206 1.86 3.26 5.81
C ILE A 206 0.49 3.50 5.20
N PHE A 207 -0.16 4.55 5.68
CA PHE A 207 -1.41 5.07 5.11
C PHE A 207 -1.11 6.24 4.20
N ASP A 208 -1.49 6.13 2.93
CA ASP A 208 -1.55 7.27 2.01
C ASP A 208 -3.00 7.62 1.73
N TYR A 209 -3.35 8.89 1.88
CA TYR A 209 -4.70 9.42 1.67
C TYR A 209 -4.78 10.16 0.35
N PHE A 210 -5.86 9.95 -0.38
CA PHE A 210 -6.15 10.56 -1.66
C PHE A 210 -7.59 11.07 -1.70
N LEU A 211 -7.85 12.08 -2.52
CA LEU A 211 -9.16 12.68 -2.67
C LEU A 211 -9.51 12.89 -4.14
N ASP A 212 -10.81 12.94 -4.43
CA ASP A 212 -11.33 13.33 -5.73
C ASP A 212 -11.20 14.85 -5.93
N ALA A 213 -10.81 15.28 -7.12
CA ALA A 213 -10.62 16.69 -7.46
C ALA A 213 -11.87 17.56 -7.17
N SER A 214 -13.07 16.97 -7.12
CA SER A 214 -14.30 17.67 -6.74
C SER A 214 -14.32 18.23 -5.31
N VAL A 215 -13.43 17.77 -4.42
CA VAL A 215 -13.37 18.20 -3.00
C VAL A 215 -11.98 18.68 -2.56
N VAL A 216 -11.06 18.92 -3.51
CA VAL A 216 -9.66 19.28 -3.20
C VAL A 216 -9.53 20.57 -2.39
N ASP A 217 -10.38 21.56 -2.66
CA ASP A 217 -10.37 22.86 -1.97
C ASP A 217 -11.23 22.89 -0.70
N ASN A 218 -11.80 21.74 -0.29
CA ASN A 218 -12.65 21.65 0.89
C ASN A 218 -11.86 21.23 2.14
N ASP A 219 -11.15 22.17 2.74
CA ASP A 219 -10.37 21.98 3.97
C ASP A 219 -11.17 21.35 5.12
N SER A 220 -12.45 21.70 5.25
CA SER A 220 -13.31 21.19 6.31
C SER A 220 -13.59 19.70 6.13
N PHE A 221 -13.86 19.28 4.90
CA PHE A 221 -14.06 17.88 4.51
C PHE A 221 -12.78 17.06 4.72
N ILE A 222 -11.63 17.58 4.29
CA ILE A 222 -10.33 16.91 4.43
C ILE A 222 -10.00 16.69 5.91
N ARG A 223 -10.15 17.72 6.75
CA ARG A 223 -9.87 17.62 8.20
C ARG A 223 -10.81 16.63 8.89
N LYS A 224 -12.11 16.66 8.56
CA LYS A 224 -13.10 15.70 9.11
C LYS A 224 -12.75 14.27 8.69
N SER A 225 -12.46 14.05 7.41
CA SER A 225 -12.14 12.72 6.87
C SER A 225 -10.86 12.13 7.47
N LEU A 226 -9.81 12.94 7.62
CA LEU A 226 -8.58 12.51 8.30
C LEU A 226 -8.82 12.14 9.76
N LYS A 227 -9.59 12.95 10.49
CA LYS A 227 -9.92 12.67 11.90
C LYS A 227 -10.70 11.37 12.06
N ASP A 228 -11.67 11.14 11.17
CA ASP A 228 -12.46 9.91 11.19
C ASP A 228 -11.59 8.69 10.83
N SER A 229 -10.67 8.82 9.86
CA SER A 229 -9.67 7.79 9.56
C SER A 229 -8.75 7.50 10.75
N GLU A 230 -8.21 8.53 11.40
CA GLU A 230 -7.31 8.39 12.57
C GLU A 230 -8.02 7.65 13.71
N LYS A 231 -9.27 8.01 14.00
CA LYS A 231 -10.07 7.32 15.02
C LYS A 231 -10.27 5.83 14.71
N MET A 232 -10.62 5.50 13.46
CA MET A 232 -10.76 4.09 13.05
C MET A 232 -9.45 3.32 13.20
N GLN A 233 -8.32 3.94 12.83
CA GLN A 233 -7.02 3.31 13.00
C GLN A 233 -6.71 3.06 14.48
N GLU A 234 -6.96 4.02 15.37
CA GLU A 234 -6.78 3.82 16.81
C GLU A 234 -7.60 2.64 17.35
N GLU A 235 -8.85 2.49 16.89
CA GLU A 235 -9.73 1.37 17.24
C GLU A 235 -9.12 0.02 16.76
N ASP A 236 -8.70 -0.07 15.50
CA ASP A 236 -8.08 -1.27 14.91
C ASP A 236 -6.75 -1.65 15.58
N LEU A 237 -5.92 -0.65 15.90
CA LEU A 237 -4.64 -0.84 16.60
C LEU A 237 -4.86 -1.56 17.94
N ILE A 238 -5.89 -1.17 18.68
CA ILE A 238 -6.23 -1.78 19.98
C ILE A 238 -6.69 -3.23 19.77
N LEU A 239 -7.60 -3.48 18.82
CA LEU A 239 -8.09 -4.83 18.54
C LEU A 239 -6.97 -5.79 18.18
N CYS A 240 -6.12 -5.40 17.22
CA CYS A 240 -5.02 -6.23 16.75
C CYS A 240 -4.02 -6.57 17.86
N LYS A 241 -3.75 -5.61 18.76
CA LYS A 241 -2.88 -5.82 19.92
C LYS A 241 -3.51 -6.81 20.92
N VAL A 242 -4.79 -6.66 21.23
CA VAL A 242 -5.50 -7.56 22.15
C VAL A 242 -5.58 -8.97 21.58
N VAL A 243 -5.87 -9.11 20.28
CA VAL A 243 -5.87 -10.42 19.59
C VAL A 243 -4.50 -11.08 19.70
N GLN A 244 -3.41 -10.35 19.43
CA GLN A 244 -2.05 -10.89 19.57
C GLN A 244 -1.77 -11.39 20.99
N GLN A 245 -2.14 -10.62 22.01
CA GLN A 245 -1.99 -11.04 23.41
C GLN A 245 -2.77 -12.32 23.71
N GLY A 246 -3.99 -12.45 23.17
CA GLY A 246 -4.80 -13.65 23.30
C GLY A 246 -4.17 -14.87 22.62
N LEU A 247 -3.61 -14.71 21.42
CA LEU A 247 -2.92 -15.77 20.68
C LEU A 247 -1.66 -16.30 21.39
N GLU A 248 -1.12 -15.54 22.34
CA GLU A 248 0.05 -15.91 23.13
C GLU A 248 -0.31 -16.59 24.45
N SER A 249 -1.59 -16.61 24.83
CA SER A 249 -2.03 -17.33 26.01
C SER A 249 -1.79 -18.84 25.82
N PRO A 250 -1.05 -19.50 26.72
CA PRO A 250 -0.95 -20.96 26.73
C PRO A 250 -2.35 -21.59 26.85
N ALA A 251 -2.55 -22.72 26.18
CA ALA A 251 -3.75 -23.55 26.30
C ALA A 251 -3.82 -24.31 27.63
#